data_AF-A0A7Y5KS37-F1
#
_entry.id   AF-A0A7Y5KS37-F1
#
_cell.length_a   1.000
_cell.length_b   1.000
_cell.length_c   1.000
_cell.angle_alpha   90.00
_cell.angle_beta   90.00
_cell.angle_gamma   90.00
#
_symmetry.space_group_name_H-M   'P 1'
#
loop_
_entity.id
_entity.type
_entity.pdbx_description
1 polymer ?
#
loop_
_entity_poly.entity_id
_entity_poly.type
_entity_poly.pdbx_seq_one_letter_code
_entity_poly.pdbx_strand_id
1 'polypeptide(L)'
;MSLCVSRALTLGAFAVLAALTGCSPDVEGTCVDWCESASSCEGAGEVDCSSVCSQQANAAEEVGCEEEAVALLDCYSAEGVCETDLQIRCEDEVNDAFACVIDFCLENPADSLCQDDQQPDG
;
A
#
# COMPACT_ATOMS: atom_id res chain seq x y z
N MET A 1 15.54 -28.64 -6.08
CA MET A 1 14.25 -28.07 -5.62
C MET A 1 14.53 -27.26 -4.37
N SER A 2 14.62 -25.94 -4.50
CA SER A 2 14.56 -25.01 -3.37
C SER A 2 14.10 -23.66 -3.91
N LEU A 3 13.06 -23.17 -3.26
CA LEU A 3 12.13 -22.15 -3.72
C LEU A 3 12.75 -20.75 -3.53
N CYS A 4 13.25 -20.14 -4.60
CA CYS A 4 13.66 -18.72 -4.61
C CYS A 4 12.59 -17.80 -5.21
N VAL A 5 11.40 -18.33 -5.50
CA VAL A 5 10.25 -17.57 -5.98
C VAL A 5 9.25 -17.56 -4.83
N SER A 6 9.07 -16.42 -4.16
CA SER A 6 7.85 -16.08 -3.41
C SER A 6 7.91 -14.77 -2.60
N ARG A 7 9.08 -14.12 -2.42
CA ARG A 7 9.19 -12.89 -1.61
C ARG A 7 9.12 -11.57 -2.40
N ALA A 8 8.52 -11.58 -3.58
CA ALA A 8 8.39 -10.38 -4.43
C ALA A 8 6.97 -9.77 -4.45
N LEU A 9 6.02 -10.32 -3.69
CA LEU A 9 4.59 -9.99 -3.82
C LEU A 9 4.03 -9.00 -2.78
N THR A 10 4.80 -8.54 -1.79
CA THR A 10 4.28 -7.65 -0.74
C THR A 10 4.53 -6.15 -0.97
N LEU A 11 5.19 -5.76 -2.08
CA LEU A 11 5.49 -4.35 -2.40
C LEU A 11 4.61 -3.77 -3.52
N GLY A 12 3.64 -4.52 -4.02
CA GLY A 12 2.90 -4.17 -5.24
C GLY A 12 1.59 -3.40 -5.07
N ALA A 13 1.17 -3.07 -3.85
CA ALA A 13 -0.20 -2.59 -3.61
C ALA A 13 -0.39 -1.06 -3.63
N PHE A 14 0.66 -0.26 -3.83
CA PHE A 14 0.59 1.19 -3.58
C PHE A 14 1.30 2.04 -4.65
N ALA A 15 1.05 1.73 -5.91
CA ALA A 15 1.26 2.68 -7.00
C ALA A 15 -0.14 2.85 -7.58
N VAL A 16 -0.77 3.98 -7.40
CA VAL A 16 -0.39 5.36 -7.78
C VAL A 16 -1.29 6.29 -7.03
N LEU A 17 -1.11 7.65 -7.07
CA LEU A 17 -2.20 8.65 -6.98
C LEU A 17 -1.83 10.16 -6.67
N ALA A 18 -1.26 10.97 -7.55
CA ALA A 18 -1.04 12.40 -7.22
C ALA A 18 -2.30 13.35 -7.27
N ALA A 19 -2.49 14.10 -6.18
CA ALA A 19 -3.02 15.48 -6.06
C ALA A 19 -4.52 15.73 -5.78
N LEU A 20 -4.81 16.29 -4.58
CA LEU A 20 -5.70 17.41 -4.25
C LEU A 20 -5.55 17.82 -2.75
N THR A 21 -5.05 19.04 -2.50
CA THR A 21 -4.90 19.60 -1.15
C THR A 21 -6.24 19.77 -0.41
N GLY A 22 -6.47 19.00 0.65
CA GLY A 22 -7.58 19.23 1.57
C GLY A 22 -7.56 18.35 2.81
N CYS A 23 -6.82 18.74 3.87
CA CYS A 23 -6.81 18.03 5.17
C CYS A 23 -6.77 16.49 5.02
N SER A 24 -5.96 15.97 4.11
CA SER A 24 -5.81 14.52 3.95
C SER A 24 -5.19 13.94 5.22
N PRO A 25 -5.61 12.74 5.66
CA PRO A 25 -4.92 12.01 6.70
C PRO A 25 -3.44 11.80 6.29
N ASP A 26 -2.52 11.85 7.26
CA ASP A 26 -1.07 11.89 7.01
C ASP A 26 -0.53 10.51 6.60
N VAL A 27 -0.89 10.06 5.39
CA VAL A 27 -0.47 8.75 4.85
C VAL A 27 1.05 8.64 4.80
N GLU A 28 1.74 9.71 4.39
CA GLU A 28 3.21 9.69 4.24
C GLU A 28 3.90 9.45 5.58
N GLY A 29 3.54 10.19 6.64
CA GLY A 29 4.18 10.02 7.95
C GLY A 29 3.83 8.68 8.59
N THR A 30 2.57 8.27 8.58
CA THR A 30 2.16 6.96 9.12
C THR A 30 2.86 5.81 8.37
N CYS A 31 3.01 5.91 7.05
CA CYS A 31 3.75 4.94 6.26
C CYS A 31 5.24 4.93 6.60
N VAL A 32 5.88 6.11 6.72
CA VAL A 32 7.31 6.19 7.05
C VAL A 32 7.57 5.56 8.42
N ASP A 33 6.77 5.89 9.43
CA ASP A 33 6.89 5.32 10.77
C ASP A 33 6.73 3.79 10.77
N TRP A 34 5.73 3.28 10.03
CA TRP A 34 5.53 1.85 9.85
C TRP A 34 6.71 1.18 9.11
N CYS A 35 7.17 1.79 8.02
CA CYS A 35 8.25 1.26 7.19
C CYS A 35 9.59 1.24 7.92
N GLU A 36 9.93 2.31 8.65
CA GLU A 36 11.13 2.35 9.49
C GLU A 36 11.06 1.28 10.57
N SER A 37 9.89 1.10 11.19
CA SER A 37 9.67 0.03 12.17
C SER A 37 9.80 -1.36 11.54
N ALA A 38 9.24 -1.58 10.35
CA ALA A 38 9.34 -2.84 9.61
C ALA A 38 10.79 -3.14 9.14
N SER A 39 11.58 -2.09 8.84
CA SER A 39 12.99 -2.23 8.47
C SER A 39 13.87 -2.81 9.59
N SER A 40 13.38 -2.75 10.84
CA SER A 40 14.05 -3.34 12.01
C SER A 40 13.76 -4.84 12.19
N CYS A 41 12.82 -5.40 11.45
CA CYS A 41 12.45 -6.81 11.54
C CYS A 41 13.55 -7.73 11.00
N GLU A 42 13.68 -8.94 11.57
CA GLU A 42 14.71 -9.88 11.15
C GLU A 42 14.53 -10.29 9.68
N GLY A 43 15.56 -10.05 8.87
CA GLY A 43 15.56 -10.34 7.44
C GLY A 43 14.90 -9.27 6.57
N ALA A 44 14.55 -8.10 7.14
CA ALA A 44 14.22 -6.92 6.35
C ALA A 44 15.45 -6.43 5.56
N GLY A 45 15.21 -6.02 4.30
CA GLY A 45 16.22 -5.38 3.46
C GLY A 45 16.31 -3.89 3.72
N GLU A 46 17.32 -3.24 3.14
CA GLU A 46 17.39 -1.78 3.12
C GLU A 46 16.31 -1.24 2.18
N VAL A 47 15.44 -0.38 2.70
CA VAL A 47 14.33 0.24 1.96
C VAL A 47 14.40 1.75 2.20
N ASP A 48 14.27 2.54 1.13
CA ASP A 48 14.10 3.99 1.23
C ASP A 48 12.63 4.28 1.57
N CYS A 49 12.33 4.28 2.87
CA CYS A 49 10.97 4.47 3.37
C CYS A 49 10.38 5.81 2.95
N SER A 50 11.17 6.88 2.88
CA SER A 50 10.69 8.19 2.41
C SER A 50 10.26 8.12 0.95
N SER A 51 11.07 7.52 0.08
CA SER A 51 10.71 7.41 -1.34
C SER A 51 9.53 6.47 -1.60
N VAL A 52 9.46 5.34 -0.90
CA VAL A 52 8.34 4.40 -1.04
C VAL A 52 7.06 5.03 -0.50
N CYS A 53 7.09 5.57 0.71
CA CYS A 53 5.90 6.14 1.34
C CYS A 53 5.42 7.41 0.67
N SER A 54 6.30 8.24 0.12
CA SER A 54 5.86 9.38 -0.68
C SER A 54 5.16 8.92 -1.96
N GLN A 55 5.65 7.84 -2.60
CA GLN A 55 4.92 7.22 -3.71
C GLN A 55 3.59 6.63 -3.26
N GLN A 56 3.49 6.06 -2.05
CA GLN A 56 2.25 5.51 -1.49
C GLN A 56 1.22 6.57 -1.07
N ALA A 57 1.70 7.72 -0.58
CA ALA A 57 0.88 8.81 -0.10
C ALA A 57 0.34 9.66 -1.25
N ASN A 58 1.19 9.90 -2.27
CA ASN A 58 0.65 10.17 -3.58
C ASN A 58 -0.29 9.01 -3.86
N ALA A 59 0.12 7.75 -3.77
CA ALA A 59 -0.75 6.60 -4.01
C ALA A 59 -2.04 6.34 -3.22
N ALA A 60 -2.54 7.29 -2.48
CA ALA A 60 -3.91 7.28 -2.00
C ALA A 60 -4.69 8.54 -2.43
N GLU A 61 -4.02 9.64 -2.78
CA GLU A 61 -4.62 10.98 -2.95
C GLU A 61 -5.46 11.15 -4.25
N GLU A 62 -4.91 10.95 -5.45
CA GLU A 62 -5.63 10.83 -6.74
C GLU A 62 -6.77 9.75 -6.72
N VAL A 63 -6.79 8.70 -5.86
CA VAL A 63 -7.95 7.74 -5.82
C VAL A 63 -8.93 8.21 -4.76
N GLY A 64 -8.50 9.10 -3.86
CA GLY A 64 -9.29 9.58 -2.73
C GLY A 64 -9.48 8.53 -1.65
N CYS A 65 -8.50 7.64 -1.44
CA CYS A 65 -8.55 6.57 -0.43
C CYS A 65 -7.52 6.77 0.69
N GLU A 66 -7.15 8.02 0.99
CA GLU A 66 -6.17 8.32 2.03
C GLU A 66 -6.63 7.84 3.41
N GLU A 67 -7.94 7.88 3.70
CA GLU A 67 -8.51 7.44 4.97
C GLU A 67 -8.33 5.93 5.17
N GLU A 68 -8.64 5.13 4.15
CA GLU A 68 -8.49 3.68 4.18
C GLU A 68 -7.00 3.28 4.22
N ALA A 69 -6.14 4.00 3.51
CA ALA A 69 -4.69 3.79 3.55
C ALA A 69 -4.12 4.03 4.97
N VAL A 70 -4.52 5.11 5.64
CA VAL A 70 -4.11 5.37 7.04
C VAL A 70 -4.69 4.32 7.98
N ALA A 71 -5.96 3.97 7.86
CA ALA A 71 -6.59 2.95 8.72
C ALA A 71 -5.85 1.61 8.63
N LEU A 72 -5.46 1.20 7.43
CA LEU A 72 -4.69 -0.03 7.20
C LEU A 72 -3.30 0.03 7.85
N LEU A 73 -2.57 1.13 7.67
CA LEU A 73 -1.24 1.30 8.25
C LEU A 73 -1.28 1.39 9.78
N ASP A 74 -2.31 2.02 10.34
CA ASP A 74 -2.56 2.07 11.78
C ASP A 74 -2.82 0.66 12.33
N CYS A 75 -3.64 -0.15 11.64
CA CYS A 75 -3.87 -1.53 12.03
C CYS A 75 -2.58 -2.36 11.99
N TYR A 76 -1.79 -2.26 10.92
CA TYR A 76 -0.50 -2.96 10.83
C TYR A 76 0.47 -2.56 11.93
N SER A 77 0.48 -1.27 12.30
CA SER A 77 1.29 -0.75 13.39
C SER A 77 0.83 -1.29 14.76
N ALA A 78 -0.48 -1.40 14.97
CA ALA A 78 -1.07 -1.91 16.20
C ALA A 78 -0.85 -3.43 16.40
N GLU A 79 -0.96 -4.21 15.31
CA GLU A 79 -0.80 -5.67 15.33
C GLU A 79 0.66 -6.14 15.41
N GLY A 80 1.60 -5.24 15.09
CA GLY A 80 3.04 -5.48 15.15
C GLY A 80 3.64 -5.66 13.77
N VAL A 81 4.47 -4.69 13.38
CA VAL A 81 5.05 -4.54 12.03
C VAL A 81 5.87 -5.74 11.52
N CYS A 82 6.32 -6.65 12.41
CA CYS A 82 7.10 -7.84 12.05
C CYS A 82 6.25 -9.12 11.94
N GLU A 83 4.95 -9.04 12.21
CA GLU A 83 4.06 -10.20 12.14
C GLU A 83 3.79 -10.57 10.68
N THR A 84 3.72 -11.88 10.39
CA THR A 84 3.54 -12.37 9.00
C THR A 84 2.09 -12.44 8.55
N ASP A 85 1.14 -12.34 9.50
CA ASP A 85 -0.29 -12.56 9.27
C ASP A 85 -1.07 -11.25 9.32
N LEU A 86 -0.40 -10.11 9.13
CA LEU A 86 -0.99 -8.77 9.23
C LEU A 86 -2.23 -8.59 8.34
N GLN A 87 -2.22 -9.14 7.11
CA GLN A 87 -3.38 -9.09 6.22
C GLN A 87 -4.62 -9.82 6.78
N ILE A 88 -4.43 -10.87 7.58
CA ILE A 88 -5.53 -11.62 8.20
C ILE A 88 -6.04 -10.88 9.44
N ARG A 89 -5.16 -10.19 10.16
CA ARG A 89 -5.52 -9.47 11.39
C ARG A 89 -6.17 -8.12 11.10
N CYS A 90 -5.78 -7.50 10.00
CA CYS A 90 -6.32 -6.25 9.48
C CYS A 90 -7.17 -6.50 8.23
N GLU A 91 -7.87 -7.64 8.17
CA GLU A 91 -8.65 -8.05 7.00
C GLU A 91 -9.71 -7.00 6.64
N ASP A 92 -10.34 -6.39 7.65
CA ASP A 92 -11.36 -5.36 7.44
C ASP A 92 -10.74 -4.12 6.78
N GLU A 93 -9.63 -3.60 7.29
CA GLU A 93 -8.95 -2.43 6.71
C GLU A 93 -8.36 -2.74 5.33
N VAL A 94 -7.87 -3.96 5.10
CA VAL A 94 -7.42 -4.40 3.77
C VAL A 94 -8.57 -4.40 2.78
N ASN A 95 -9.74 -4.93 3.18
CA ASN A 95 -10.92 -4.97 2.33
C ASN A 95 -11.46 -3.58 2.04
N ASP A 96 -11.47 -2.68 3.03
CA ASP A 96 -11.91 -1.30 2.86
C ASP A 96 -10.98 -0.53 1.89
N ALA A 97 -9.66 -0.65 2.06
CA ALA A 97 -8.69 -0.08 1.13
C ALA A 97 -8.85 -0.64 -0.30
N PHE A 98 -9.07 -1.95 -0.43
CA PHE A 98 -9.28 -2.58 -1.73
C PHE A 98 -10.60 -2.17 -2.38
N ALA A 99 -11.68 -2.07 -1.59
CA ALA A 99 -12.98 -1.62 -2.07
C ALA A 99 -12.92 -0.18 -2.58
N CYS A 100 -12.21 0.70 -1.88
CA CYS A 100 -12.04 2.09 -2.28
C CYS A 100 -11.31 2.22 -3.63
N VAL A 101 -10.23 1.45 -3.84
CA VAL A 101 -9.54 1.40 -5.14
C VAL A 101 -10.43 0.81 -6.24
N ILE A 102 -11.20 -0.24 -5.94
CA ILE A 102 -12.16 -0.80 -6.90
C ILE A 102 -13.20 0.24 -7.31
N ASP A 103 -13.77 0.97 -6.36
CA ASP A 103 -14.79 1.98 -6.64
C ASP A 103 -14.23 3.07 -7.55
N PHE A 104 -13.02 3.58 -7.26
CA PHE A 104 -12.33 4.48 -8.18
C PHE A 104 -12.18 3.88 -9.59
N CYS A 105 -11.80 2.61 -9.71
CA CYS A 105 -11.62 1.96 -10.99
C CYS A 105 -12.90 1.69 -11.77
N LEU A 106 -14.01 1.47 -11.06
CA LEU A 106 -15.34 1.37 -11.68
C LEU A 106 -15.79 2.74 -12.22
N GLU A 107 -15.42 3.83 -11.54
CA GLU A 107 -15.71 5.19 -11.96
C GLU A 107 -14.74 5.71 -13.04
N ASN A 108 -13.48 5.23 -13.02
CA ASN A 108 -12.39 5.66 -13.89
C ASN A 108 -11.72 4.47 -14.62
N PRO A 109 -12.47 3.67 -15.42
CA PRO A 109 -11.95 2.44 -16.02
C PRO A 109 -10.84 2.65 -17.07
N ALA A 110 -10.65 3.90 -17.53
CA ALA A 110 -9.59 4.27 -18.46
C ALA A 110 -8.33 4.77 -17.75
N ASP A 111 -8.33 4.87 -16.43
CA ASP A 111 -7.17 5.31 -15.67
C ASP A 111 -6.04 4.26 -15.75
N SER A 112 -4.80 4.73 -15.81
CA SER A 112 -3.60 3.87 -15.89
C SER A 112 -3.46 2.89 -14.73
N LEU A 113 -4.18 3.11 -13.63
CA LEU A 113 -4.10 2.28 -12.41
C LEU A 113 -5.08 1.14 -12.39
N CYS A 114 -6.15 1.35 -13.13
CA CYS A 114 -7.25 0.42 -13.27
C CYS A 114 -7.09 -0.42 -14.54
N GLN A 115 -6.20 0.01 -15.43
CA GLN A 115 -5.74 -0.81 -16.53
C GLN A 115 -4.74 -1.84 -16.01
N ASP A 116 -5.18 -3.11 -16.00
CA ASP A 116 -4.27 -4.24 -15.90
C ASP A 116 -3.21 -4.12 -17.00
N ASP A 117 -2.00 -3.65 -16.68
CA ASP A 117 -0.80 -3.93 -17.46
C ASP A 117 -0.42 -5.43 -17.32
N GLN A 118 -1.41 -6.32 -17.45
CA GLN A 118 -1.14 -7.67 -17.91
C GLN A 118 -0.94 -7.61 -19.41
N GLN A 119 0.27 -7.33 -19.86
CA GLN A 119 0.74 -7.97 -21.07
C GLN A 119 2.26 -8.11 -21.09
N PRO A 120 2.72 -9.30 -21.48
CA PRO A 120 3.33 -9.32 -22.80
C PRO A 120 2.48 -10.12 -23.78
N ASP A 121 2.10 -9.46 -24.87
CA ASP A 121 1.80 -10.09 -26.16
C ASP A 121 3.01 -10.95 -26.55
N GLY A 122 2.81 -12.25 -26.83
CA GLY A 122 3.82 -13.10 -27.48
C GLY A 122 3.74 -14.58 -27.15
#